data_AF-A0A7C7L4I2-F1
#
_entry.id   AF-A0A7C7L4I2-F1
#
_cell.length_a   1.000
_cell.length_b   1.000
_cell.length_c   1.000
_cell.angle_alpha   90.00
_cell.angle_beta   90.00
_cell.angle_gamma   90.00
#
_symmetry.space_group_name_H-M   'P 1'
#
loop_
_entity.id
_entity.type
_entity.pdbx_description
1 polymer ?
#
loop_
_entity_poly.entity_id
_entity_poly.type
_entity_poly.pdbx_seq_one_letter_code
_entity_poly.pdbx_strand_id
1 'polypeptide(L)'
;MAKIKSEPIKTMLTISMGFLVVYFIFRDDWALFTSLGIGIIGIFSTYLSKLIEKLWFKLAWLLSLIIPNILLTSIFYCILFPVAMLQRILVKSDNLRLKNSSNSTFTTCNKEYDKKSFENPW
;
A
#
# COMPACT_ATOMS: atom_id res chain seq x y z
N MET A 1 13.59 -8.33 18.97
CA MET A 1 12.14 -8.21 18.64
C MET A 1 11.48 -7.35 19.70
N ALA A 2 10.94 -6.19 19.35
CA ALA A 2 10.21 -5.35 20.30
C ALA A 2 9.00 -6.14 20.83
N LYS A 3 8.92 -6.32 22.14
CA LYS A 3 7.82 -7.03 22.80
C LYS A 3 6.60 -6.12 22.72
N ILE A 4 5.76 -6.31 21.70
CA ILE A 4 4.51 -5.56 21.56
C ILE A 4 3.71 -5.77 22.85
N LYS A 5 3.39 -4.68 23.55
CA LYS A 5 2.62 -4.72 24.79
C LYS A 5 1.20 -5.16 24.41
N SER A 6 0.86 -6.42 24.69
CA SER A 6 -0.50 -6.94 24.52
C SER A 6 -1.40 -6.25 25.55
N GLU A 7 -2.36 -5.48 25.05
CA GLU A 7 -3.39 -4.81 25.84
C GLU A 7 -4.76 -5.37 25.41
N PRO A 8 -5.10 -6.59 25.86
CA PRO A 8 -6.26 -7.34 25.36
C PRO A 8 -7.57 -6.58 25.57
N ILE A 9 -7.66 -5.79 26.65
CA ILE A 9 -8.83 -4.95 26.96
C ILE A 9 -9.06 -3.89 25.87
N LYS A 10 -7.99 -3.22 25.40
CA LYS A 10 -8.10 -2.24 24.32
C LYS A 10 -8.51 -2.91 23.02
N THR A 11 -7.95 -4.08 22.72
CA THR A 11 -8.32 -4.84 21.52
C THR A 11 -9.79 -5.25 21.54
N MET A 12 -10.30 -5.78 22.67
CA MET A 12 -11.71 -6.12 22.81
C MET A 12 -12.62 -4.89 22.66
N LEU A 13 -12.25 -3.77 23.26
CA LEU A 13 -13.00 -2.51 23.15
C LEU A 13 -13.03 -2.02 21.69
N THR A 14 -11.91 -2.07 20.98
CA THR A 14 -11.84 -1.70 19.55
C THR A 14 -12.75 -2.60 18.71
N ILE A 15 -12.76 -3.92 18.97
CA ILE A 15 -13.63 -4.86 18.25
C ILE A 15 -15.11 -4.55 18.54
N SER A 16 -15.47 -4.39 19.81
CA SER A 16 -16.83 -4.03 20.23
C SER A 16 -17.29 -2.70 19.61
N MET A 17 -16.42 -1.68 19.60
CA MET A 17 -16.69 -0.40 18.96
C MET A 17 -16.86 -0.53 17.45
N GLY A 18 -16.05 -1.35 16.78
CA GLY A 18 -16.18 -1.62 15.35
C GLY A 18 -17.54 -2.22 14.99
N PHE A 19 -17.99 -3.24 15.73
CA PHE A 19 -19.33 -3.82 15.53
C PHE A 19 -20.46 -2.82 15.83
N LEU A 20 -20.27 -1.93 16.81
CA LEU A 20 -21.25 -0.89 17.13
C LEU A 20 -21.38 0.14 16.00
N VAL A 21 -20.27 0.54 15.38
CA VAL A 21 -20.30 1.40 14.19
C VAL A 21 -21.00 0.70 13.02
N VAL A 22 -20.76 -0.60 12.83
CA VAL A 22 -21.47 -1.40 11.81
C VAL A 22 -22.98 -1.42 12.08
N TYR A 23 -23.42 -1.57 13.34
CA TYR A 23 -24.83 -1.47 13.71
C TYR A 23 -25.43 -0.11 13.30
N PHE A 24 -24.73 1.01 13.51
CA PHE A 24 -25.24 2.32 13.11
C PHE A 24 -25.40 2.49 11.59
N ILE A 25 -24.56 1.84 10.80
CA ILE A 25 -24.59 1.95 9.32
C ILE A 25 -25.64 1.00 8.73
N PHE A 26 -25.65 -0.26 9.16
CA PHE A 26 -26.49 -1.31 8.57
C PHE A 26 -27.83 -1.50 9.28
N ARG A 27 -27.96 -1.01 10.52
CA ARG A 27 -29.14 -1.16 11.42
C ARG A 27 -29.55 -2.61 11.69
N ASP A 28 -28.62 -3.56 11.50
CA ASP A 28 -28.85 -4.98 11.74
C ASP A 28 -28.65 -5.35 13.22
N ASP A 29 -29.70 -5.84 13.87
CA ASP A 29 -29.71 -6.18 15.31
C ASP A 29 -28.61 -7.17 15.72
N TRP A 30 -28.17 -8.04 14.80
CA TRP A 30 -27.10 -9.01 15.04
C TRP A 30 -25.76 -8.36 15.40
N ALA A 31 -25.45 -7.18 14.84
CA ALA A 31 -24.23 -6.45 15.16
C ALA A 31 -24.23 -5.90 16.60
N LEU A 32 -25.41 -5.56 17.12
CA LEU A 32 -25.56 -5.08 18.50
C LEU A 32 -25.32 -6.21 19.52
N PHE A 33 -25.94 -7.39 19.31
CA PHE A 33 -25.77 -8.53 20.19
C PHE A 33 -24.32 -9.04 20.23
N THR A 34 -23.64 -9.05 19.08
CA THR A 34 -22.23 -9.43 19.00
C THR A 34 -21.32 -8.42 19.68
N SER A 35 -21.54 -7.11 19.48
CA SER A 35 -20.79 -6.04 20.17
C SER A 35 -20.90 -6.13 21.69
N LEU A 36 -22.12 -6.35 22.21
CA LEU A 36 -22.38 -6.54 23.63
C LEU A 36 -21.69 -7.80 24.17
N GLY A 37 -21.82 -8.93 23.48
CA GLY A 37 -21.20 -10.19 23.88
C GLY A 37 -19.68 -10.08 24.00
N ILE A 38 -19.02 -9.53 22.99
CA ILE A 38 -17.56 -9.31 22.99
C ILE A 38 -17.13 -8.32 24.09
N GLY A 39 -17.92 -7.26 24.31
CA GLY A 39 -17.65 -6.29 25.39
C GLY A 39 -17.70 -6.93 26.78
N ILE A 40 -18.74 -7.72 27.07
CA ILE A 40 -18.91 -8.42 28.35
C ILE A 40 -17.79 -9.44 28.57
N ILE A 41 -17.46 -10.23 27.54
CA ILE A 41 -16.37 -11.21 27.58
C ILE A 41 -15.04 -10.53 27.89
N GLY A 42 -14.80 -9.34 27.31
CA GLY A 42 -13.61 -8.54 27.53
C GLY A 42 -13.41 -8.11 28.98
N ILE A 43 -14.50 -7.87 29.71
CA ILE A 43 -14.48 -7.45 31.12
C ILE A 43 -14.35 -8.65 32.05
N PHE A 44 -15.07 -9.74 31.77
CA PHE A 44 -15.16 -10.88 32.68
C PHE A 44 -13.95 -11.83 32.62
N SER A 45 -13.30 -11.99 31.47
CA SER A 45 -12.25 -12.99 31.32
C SER A 45 -11.03 -12.48 30.55
N THR A 46 -9.92 -12.36 31.28
CA THR A 46 -8.60 -12.05 30.70
C THR A 46 -8.05 -13.19 29.83
N TYR A 47 -8.41 -14.45 30.13
CA TYR A 47 -8.02 -15.60 29.33
C TYR A 47 -8.69 -15.59 27.95
N LEU A 48 -10.01 -15.40 27.92
CA LEU A 48 -10.79 -15.38 26.67
C LEU A 48 -10.41 -14.18 25.81
N SER A 49 -10.18 -13.03 26.44
CA SER A 49 -9.69 -11.82 25.75
C SER A 49 -8.36 -12.06 25.03
N LYS A 50 -7.40 -12.79 25.64
CA LYS A 50 -6.13 -13.13 24.98
C LYS A 50 -6.31 -14.06 23.78
N LEU A 51 -7.27 -15.00 23.85
CA LEU A 51 -7.56 -15.90 22.74
C LEU A 51 -8.13 -15.13 21.55
N ILE A 52 -9.10 -14.25 21.81
CA ILE A 52 -9.73 -13.42 20.78
C ILE A 52 -8.70 -12.43 20.21
N GLU A 53 -7.86 -11.82 21.05
CA GLU A 53 -6.77 -10.95 20.61
C GLU A 53 -5.79 -11.71 19.68
N LYS A 54 -5.44 -12.95 19.99
CA LYS A 54 -4.58 -13.77 19.14
C LYS A 54 -5.23 -14.08 17.78
N LEU A 55 -6.53 -14.38 17.76
CA LEU A 55 -7.31 -14.57 16.54
C LEU A 55 -7.37 -13.27 15.72
N TRP A 56 -7.62 -12.15 16.39
CA TRP A 56 -7.66 -10.82 15.79
C TRP A 56 -6.33 -10.44 15.13
N PHE A 57 -5.21 -10.65 15.82
CA PHE A 57 -3.89 -10.39 15.23
C PHE A 57 -3.54 -11.32 14.08
N LYS A 58 -3.98 -12.58 14.10
CA LYS A 58 -3.82 -13.47 12.93
C LYS A 58 -4.59 -12.94 11.72
N LEU A 59 -5.81 -12.45 11.94
CA LEU A 59 -6.62 -11.85 10.89
C LEU A 59 -5.96 -10.56 10.36
N ALA A 60 -5.48 -9.69 11.25
CA ALA A 60 -4.75 -8.48 10.88
C ALA A 60 -3.47 -8.78 10.09
N TRP A 61 -2.74 -9.84 10.45
CA TRP A 61 -1.55 -10.28 9.71
C TRP A 61 -1.90 -10.74 8.29
N LEU A 62 -2.98 -11.52 8.14
CA LEU A 62 -3.44 -11.94 6.82
C LEU A 62 -3.85 -10.73 5.96
N LEU A 63 -4.60 -9.79 6.54
CA LEU A 63 -4.95 -8.53 5.87
C LEU A 63 -3.71 -7.73 5.49
N SER A 64 -2.70 -7.68 6.37
CA SER A 64 -1.44 -6.97 6.12
C SER A 64 -0.62 -7.56 4.97
N LEU A 65 -0.85 -8.82 4.56
CA LEU A 65 -0.22 -9.39 3.37
C LEU A 65 -0.96 -8.99 2.09
N ILE A 66 -2.27 -8.80 2.18
CA ILE A 66 -3.16 -8.55 1.06
C ILE A 66 -3.19 -7.05 0.74
N ILE A 67 -3.34 -6.20 1.75
CA ILE A 67 -3.50 -4.75 1.63
C ILE A 67 -2.36 -4.07 0.86
N PRO A 68 -1.06 -4.38 1.08
CA PRO A 68 0.03 -3.72 0.34
C PRO A 68 -0.07 -3.94 -1.17
N ASN A 69 -0.47 -5.14 -1.60
CA ASN A 69 -0.63 -5.46 -3.01
C ASN A 69 -1.81 -4.69 -3.62
N ILE A 70 -2.95 -4.62 -2.91
CA ILE A 70 -4.11 -3.81 -3.34
C ILE A 70 -3.71 -2.34 -3.42
N LEU A 71 -3.04 -1.82 -2.38
CA LEU A 71 -2.65 -0.42 -2.32
C LEU A 71 -1.69 -0.06 -3.46
N LEU A 72 -0.66 -0.88 -3.68
CA LEU A 72 0.31 -0.68 -4.76
C LEU A 72 -0.36 -0.76 -6.13
N THR A 73 -1.25 -1.73 -6.33
CA THR A 73 -2.02 -1.88 -7.57
C THR A 73 -2.93 -0.68 -7.80
N SER A 74 -3.63 -0.22 -6.76
CA SER A 74 -4.49 0.95 -6.81
C SER A 74 -3.70 2.22 -7.15
N ILE A 75 -2.56 2.45 -6.50
CA ILE A 75 -1.68 3.59 -6.82
C ILE A 75 -1.15 3.49 -8.24
N PHE A 76 -0.75 2.29 -8.68
CA PHE A 76 -0.27 2.07 -10.04
C PHE A 76 -1.34 2.44 -11.07
N TYR A 77 -2.56 1.92 -10.93
CA TYR A 77 -3.62 2.19 -11.91
C TYR A 77 -4.23 3.59 -11.82
N CYS A 78 -4.33 4.17 -10.63
CA CYS A 78 -4.90 5.51 -10.45
C CYS A 78 -3.91 6.64 -10.77
N ILE A 79 -2.60 6.42 -10.60
CA ILE A 79 -1.58 7.47 -10.72
C ILE A 79 -0.56 7.14 -11.81
N LEU A 80 0.23 6.07 -11.66
CA LEU A 80 1.33 5.81 -12.59
C LEU A 80 0.86 5.50 -14.01
N PHE A 81 -0.18 4.66 -14.15
CA PHE A 81 -0.71 4.24 -15.43
C PHE A 81 -1.24 5.40 -16.28
N PRO A 82 -2.12 6.29 -15.77
CA PRO A 82 -2.58 7.43 -16.56
C PRO A 82 -1.44 8.40 -16.88
N VAL A 83 -0.50 8.62 -15.95
CA VAL A 83 0.69 9.46 -16.21
C VAL A 83 1.54 8.87 -17.35
N ALA A 84 1.79 7.57 -17.33
CA ALA A 84 2.54 6.88 -18.39
C ALA A 84 1.81 6.90 -19.73
N MET A 85 0.47 6.73 -19.74
CA MET A 85 -0.32 6.86 -20.97
C MET A 85 -0.27 8.29 -21.53
N LEU A 86 -0.41 9.30 -20.67
CA LEU A 86 -0.29 10.70 -21.08
C LEU A 86 1.11 10.98 -21.64
N GLN A 87 2.16 10.51 -20.98
CA GLN A 87 3.54 10.64 -21.47
C GLN A 87 3.70 9.98 -22.85
N ARG A 88 3.14 8.79 -23.05
CA ARG A 88 3.20 8.09 -24.35
C ARG A 88 2.51 8.85 -25.48
N ILE A 89 1.44 9.60 -25.17
CA ILE A 89 0.71 10.39 -26.18
C ILE A 89 1.39 11.74 -26.42
N LEU A 90 1.88 12.40 -25.36
CA LEU A 90 2.44 13.75 -25.41
C LEU A 90 3.90 13.78 -25.86
N VAL A 91 4.70 12.77 -25.52
CA VAL A 91 6.13 12.69 -25.84
C VAL A 91 6.31 11.85 -27.11
N LYS A 92 6.37 12.52 -28.27
CA LYS A 92 6.68 11.91 -29.58
C LYS A 92 8.19 11.72 -29.84
N SER A 93 9.06 12.30 -29.01
CA SER A 93 10.51 12.24 -29.22
C SER A 93 11.06 10.92 -28.69
N ASP A 94 11.50 10.05 -29.59
CA ASP A 94 12.20 8.79 -29.27
C ASP A 94 13.65 9.09 -28.82
N ASN A 95 13.78 9.78 -27.67
CA ASN A 95 15.09 10.14 -27.08
C ASN A 95 15.92 8.90 -26.74
N LEU A 96 15.26 7.76 -26.55
CA LEU A 96 15.90 6.49 -26.23
C LEU A 96 16.16 5.63 -27.48
N ARG A 97 15.81 6.09 -28.69
CA ARG A 97 15.93 5.35 -29.96
C ARG A 97 15.44 3.90 -29.82
N LEU A 98 14.30 3.70 -29.16
CA LEU A 98 13.78 2.37 -28.82
C LEU A 98 13.36 1.59 -30.06
N LYS A 99 13.07 2.29 -31.16
CA LYS A 99 12.86 1.68 -32.48
C LYS A 99 14.10 1.84 -33.35
N ASN A 100 14.60 0.71 -33.89
CA ASN A 100 15.69 0.73 -34.85
C ASN A 100 15.21 1.31 -36.19
N SER A 101 15.32 2.62 -36.33
CA SER A 101 14.88 3.39 -37.50
C SER A 101 16.03 3.79 -38.42
N SER A 102 17.26 3.37 -38.13
CA SER A 102 18.47 3.82 -38.81
C SER A 102 19.40 2.65 -39.14
N ASN A 103 20.08 2.70 -40.29
CA ASN A 103 21.05 1.69 -40.71
C ASN A 103 22.31 1.60 -39.81
N SER A 104 22.47 2.51 -38.84
CA SER A 104 23.62 2.56 -37.94
C SER A 104 23.24 3.04 -36.54
N THR A 105 23.78 2.39 -35.52
CA THR A 105 23.64 2.81 -34.12
C THR A 105 24.46 4.06 -33.81
N PHE A 106 25.47 4.37 -34.63
CA PHE A 106 26.34 5.53 -34.44
C PHE A 106 25.60 6.84 -34.71
N THR A 107 25.73 7.81 -33.81
CA THR A 107 25.28 9.19 -34.00
C THR A 107 26.44 10.01 -34.54
N THR A 108 26.24 10.71 -35.66
CA THR A 108 27.23 11.63 -36.23
C THR A 108 27.37 12.86 -35.32
N CYS A 109 28.43 12.89 -34.52
CA CYS A 109 28.76 14.03 -33.67
C CYS A 109 29.64 15.01 -34.45
N ASN A 110 29.05 16.05 -35.04
CA ASN A 110 29.81 17.16 -35.62
C ASN A 110 30.14 18.17 -34.51
N LYS A 111 31.10 17.84 -33.64
CA LYS A 111 31.57 18.72 -32.58
C LYS A 111 32.72 19.60 -33.10
N GLU A 112 32.60 20.91 -32.96
CA GLU A 112 33.73 21.83 -33.13
C GLU A 112 34.60 21.78 -31.88
N TYR A 113 35.90 21.50 -32.06
CA TYR A 113 36.85 21.38 -30.96
C TYR A 113 37.44 22.76 -30.62
N ASP A 114 37.15 23.24 -29.41
CA ASP A 114 37.77 24.44 -28.85
C ASP A 114 38.87 24.07 -27.83
N LYS A 115 39.77 25.01 -27.53
CA LYS A 115 40.89 24.84 -26.60
C LYS A 115 40.45 24.33 -25.22
N LYS A 116 39.29 24.79 -24.74
CA LYS A 116 38.69 24.34 -23.48
C LYS A 116 38.33 22.84 -23.46
N SER A 117 38.05 22.25 -24.62
CA SER A 117 37.76 20.81 -24.72
C SER A 117 38.97 19.92 -24.41
N PHE A 118 40.18 20.49 -24.39
CA PHE A 118 41.42 19.78 -24.07
C PHE A 118 41.92 20.04 -22.65
N GLU A 119 41.25 20.90 -21.86
CA GLU A 119 41.69 21.19 -20.49
C GLU A 119 41.43 20.03 -19.52
N ASN A 120 40.41 19.20 -19.78
CA ASN A 120 40.13 17.98 -19.02
C ASN A 120 39.70 16.85 -19.98
N PRO A 121 40.64 16.06 -20.50
CA PRO A 121 40.36 15.02 -21.50
C PRO A 121 39.75 13.73 -20.93
N TRP A 122 39.51 13.64 -19.62
CA TRP A 122 38.91 12.50 -18.93
C TRP A 122 37.40 12.65 -18.69
#